data_AF-M1BPT0-F1
#
_entry.id   AF-M1BPT0-F1
#
_cell.length_a   1.000
_cell.length_b   1.000
_cell.length_c   1.000
_cell.angle_alpha   90.00
_cell.angle_beta   90.00
_cell.angle_gamma   90.00
#
_symmetry.space_group_name_H-M   'P 1'
#
loop_
_entity.id
_entity.type
_entity.pdbx_description
1 polymer ?
#
loop_
_entity_poly.entity_id
_entity_poly.type
_entity_poly.pdbx_seq_one_letter_code
_entity_poly.pdbx_strand_id
1 'polypeptide(L)'
;MPLRVESCFLHAGITRVFFGSDFITVTKSEEASWDFLKPEIFAAIMDFFSSGNPVFLDSSTAASMDTAIHEDDSEIVAMIKELLETRIRPAVQDDGGDIVYRGFDPDTGVVKLKMQGACSGCPSSSVTLKSGIENMLMHYVPEVKSVEQELDEDEQPALTGAAHE
;
A
#
# COMPACT_ATOMS: atom_id res chain seq x y z
N MET A 1 8.29 -16.41 4.95
CA MET A 1 9.40 -16.04 5.83
C MET A 1 10.20 -14.88 5.22
N PRO A 2 9.78 -13.62 5.45
CA PRO A 2 10.40 -12.42 4.88
C PRO A 2 11.63 -11.90 5.67
N LEU A 3 11.88 -12.47 6.85
CA LEU A 3 12.78 -11.92 7.87
C LEU A 3 14.26 -11.76 7.46
N ARG A 4 14.72 -12.40 6.38
CA ARG A 4 16.14 -12.35 6.01
C ARG A 4 16.49 -11.16 5.11
N VAL A 5 15.51 -10.57 4.41
CA VAL A 5 15.72 -9.38 3.57
C VAL A 5 15.62 -8.11 4.42
N GLU A 6 14.69 -8.06 5.37
CA GLU A 6 14.54 -6.91 6.30
C GLU A 6 15.80 -6.65 7.15
N SER A 7 16.50 -7.71 7.56
CA SER A 7 17.64 -7.58 8.49
C SER A 7 18.89 -6.94 7.87
N CYS A 8 19.07 -7.05 6.54
CA CYS A 8 20.21 -6.42 5.85
C CYS A 8 19.99 -4.93 5.59
N PHE A 9 18.75 -4.48 5.44
CA PHE A 9 18.45 -3.11 5.00
C PHE A 9 18.28 -2.08 6.12
N LEU A 10 17.94 -2.51 7.33
CA LEU A 10 17.72 -1.62 8.48
C LEU A 10 18.97 -0.84 8.94
N HIS A 11 20.18 -1.25 8.55
CA HIS A 11 21.42 -0.54 8.88
C HIS A 11 21.92 0.42 7.79
N ALA A 12 21.34 0.38 6.58
CA ALA A 12 21.85 1.12 5.41
C ALA A 12 21.17 2.48 5.15
N GLY A 13 20.21 2.90 6.00
CA GLY A 13 19.42 4.12 5.77
C GLY A 13 18.13 3.89 4.96
N ILE A 14 17.72 2.63 4.79
CA ILE A 14 16.38 2.26 4.30
C ILE A 14 15.44 2.17 5.50
N THR A 15 14.31 2.87 5.43
CA THR A 15 13.31 2.93 6.51
C THR A 15 12.13 2.01 6.27
N ARG A 16 11.78 1.75 5.01
CA ARG A 16 10.67 0.86 4.63
C ARG A 16 10.97 0.17 3.30
N VAL A 17 10.57 -1.09 3.19
CA VAL A 17 10.53 -1.83 1.92
C VAL A 17 9.12 -2.40 1.76
N PHE A 18 8.49 -2.12 0.63
CA PHE A 18 7.21 -2.66 0.24
C PHE A 18 7.39 -3.52 -1.02
N PHE A 19 6.77 -4.70 -1.02
CA PHE A 19 6.82 -5.63 -2.13
C PHE A 19 5.46 -5.64 -2.81
N GLY A 20 5.41 -5.12 -4.04
CA GLY A 20 4.28 -5.30 -4.95
C GLY A 20 4.38 -6.66 -5.65
N SER A 21 3.43 -6.95 -6.54
CA SER A 21 3.42 -8.19 -7.33
C SER A 21 4.64 -8.34 -8.25
N ASP A 22 5.09 -7.23 -8.82
CA ASP A 22 6.14 -7.15 -9.84
C ASP A 22 7.11 -5.97 -9.62
N PHE A 23 6.97 -5.25 -8.51
CA PHE A 23 7.83 -4.14 -8.12
C PHE A 23 8.23 -4.18 -6.64
N ILE A 24 9.28 -3.45 -6.31
CA ILE A 24 9.71 -3.22 -4.92
C ILE A 24 9.82 -1.72 -4.72
N THR A 25 9.11 -1.19 -3.73
CA THR A 25 9.20 0.21 -3.32
C THR A 25 10.12 0.30 -2.10
N VAL A 26 11.18 1.08 -2.21
CA VAL A 26 12.14 1.32 -1.12
C VAL A 26 12.03 2.76 -0.66
N THR A 27 11.72 2.96 0.62
CA THR A 27 11.76 4.27 1.27
C THR A 27 13.07 4.42 2.02
N LYS A 28 13.79 5.51 1.76
CA LYS A 28 15.03 5.85 2.45
C LYS A 28 14.82 6.97 3.47
N SER A 29 15.72 7.07 4.44
CA SER A 29 15.81 8.27 5.28
C SER A 29 16.27 9.48 4.46
N GLU A 30 16.03 10.68 4.98
CA GLU A 30 16.49 11.92 4.34
C GLU A 30 18.01 11.97 4.22
N GLU A 31 18.71 11.42 5.21
CA GLU A 31 20.18 11.44 5.33
C GLU A 31 20.89 10.45 4.39
N ALA A 32 20.19 9.42 3.89
CA ALA A 32 20.78 8.41 3.03
C ALA A 32 20.88 8.87 1.57
N SER A 33 21.95 8.49 0.85
CA SER A 33 22.09 8.76 -0.59
C SER A 33 21.79 7.52 -1.43
N TRP A 34 21.05 7.72 -2.52
CA TRP A 34 20.77 6.69 -3.52
C TRP A 34 22.02 6.13 -4.19
N ASP A 35 23.12 6.88 -4.23
CA ASP A 35 24.38 6.41 -4.82
C ASP A 35 24.98 5.22 -4.06
N PHE A 36 24.77 5.16 -2.74
CA PHE A 36 25.21 4.05 -1.90
C PHE A 36 24.13 2.98 -1.75
N LEU A 37 22.85 3.37 -1.75
CA LEU A 37 21.74 2.43 -1.59
C LEU A 37 21.53 1.55 -2.81
N LYS A 38 21.62 2.10 -4.03
CA LYS A 38 21.41 1.35 -5.27
C LYS A 38 22.29 0.08 -5.38
N PRO A 39 23.62 0.15 -5.20
CA PRO A 39 24.46 -1.04 -5.30
C PRO A 39 24.13 -2.09 -4.22
N GLU A 40 23.84 -1.66 -2.98
CA GLU A 40 23.46 -2.56 -1.88
C GLU A 40 22.12 -3.27 -2.14
N ILE A 41 21.10 -2.52 -2.55
CA ILE A 41 19.79 -3.07 -2.91
C ILE A 41 19.92 -4.06 -4.07
N PHE A 42 20.69 -3.69 -5.10
CA PHE A 42 20.91 -4.57 -6.26
C PHE A 42 21.64 -5.86 -5.88
N ALA A 43 22.68 -5.76 -5.03
CA ALA A 43 23.42 -6.92 -4.56
C ALA A 43 22.52 -7.87 -3.75
N ALA A 44 21.69 -7.33 -2.85
CA ALA A 44 20.75 -8.12 -2.06
C ALA A 44 19.67 -8.81 -2.92
N ILE A 45 19.14 -8.12 -3.94
CA ILE A 45 18.20 -8.71 -4.90
C ILE A 45 18.89 -9.85 -5.69
N MET A 46 20.10 -9.59 -6.21
CA MET A 46 20.89 -10.58 -6.97
C MET A 46 21.27 -11.82 -6.14
N ASP A 47 21.69 -11.61 -4.88
CA ASP A 47 22.00 -12.69 -3.95
C ASP A 47 20.76 -13.55 -3.68
N PHE A 48 19.60 -12.90 -3.49
CA PHE A 48 18.34 -13.60 -3.31
C PHE A 48 17.97 -14.47 -4.53
N PHE A 49 18.05 -13.94 -5.75
CA PHE A 49 17.80 -14.72 -6.97
C PHE A 49 18.80 -15.87 -7.14
N SER A 50 20.05 -15.68 -6.73
CA SER A 50 21.10 -16.70 -6.80
C SER A 50 20.95 -17.77 -5.72
N SER A 51 20.27 -17.47 -4.60
CA SER A 51 20.07 -18.37 -3.46
C SER A 51 19.09 -19.52 -3.73
N GLY A 52 18.33 -19.47 -4.83
CA GLY A 52 17.37 -20.51 -5.22
C GLY A 52 16.15 -20.65 -4.28
N ASN A 53 15.97 -19.71 -3.35
CA ASN A 53 14.80 -19.67 -2.49
C ASN A 53 13.54 -19.29 -3.29
N PRO A 54 12.37 -19.86 -2.97
CA PRO A 54 11.13 -19.47 -3.62
C PRO A 54 10.88 -17.96 -3.40
N VAL A 55 10.83 -17.22 -4.51
CA VAL A 55 10.66 -15.77 -4.57
C VAL A 55 9.29 -15.32 -4.03
N PHE A 56 8.31 -16.22 -4.06
CA PHE A 56 6.94 -15.93 -3.68
C PHE A 56 6.52 -16.83 -2.50
N LEU A 57 6.19 -16.21 -1.37
CA LEU A 57 5.16 -16.78 -0.49
C LEU A 57 3.83 -16.24 -1.02
N ASP A 58 3.12 -17.03 -1.84
CA ASP A 58 1.69 -16.93 -2.12
C ASP A 58 1.05 -15.52 -2.07
N SER A 59 1.73 -14.49 -2.58
CA SER A 59 1.19 -13.11 -2.64
C SER A 59 0.39 -12.89 -3.92
N SER A 60 0.46 -13.84 -4.86
CA SER A 60 -0.47 -13.94 -5.99
C SER A 60 -1.92 -14.16 -5.53
N THR A 61 -2.13 -14.46 -4.24
CA THR A 61 -3.45 -14.53 -3.61
C THR A 61 -3.83 -13.24 -2.87
N ALA A 62 -2.90 -12.39 -2.42
CA ALA A 62 -3.28 -11.23 -1.60
C ALA A 62 -3.80 -10.04 -2.42
N ALA A 63 -3.18 -9.73 -3.57
CA ALA A 63 -3.50 -8.53 -4.35
C ALA A 63 -4.85 -8.60 -5.09
N SER A 64 -5.41 -9.80 -5.28
CA SER A 64 -6.73 -10.00 -5.92
C SER A 64 -7.79 -10.58 -5.00
N MET A 65 -7.50 -10.82 -3.72
CA MET A 65 -8.50 -11.37 -2.79
C MET A 65 -9.37 -10.28 -2.14
N ASP A 66 -8.86 -9.07 -1.90
CA ASP A 66 -9.65 -8.02 -1.26
C ASP A 66 -10.71 -7.42 -2.18
N THR A 67 -10.43 -7.40 -3.49
CA THR A 67 -11.35 -6.97 -4.55
C THR A 67 -12.06 -8.13 -5.25
N ALA A 68 -11.88 -9.38 -4.81
CA ALA A 68 -12.64 -10.51 -5.34
C ALA A 68 -14.15 -10.26 -5.16
N ILE A 69 -14.90 -10.36 -6.27
CA ILE A 69 -16.36 -10.23 -6.24
C ILE A 69 -16.95 -11.59 -5.83
N HIS A 70 -17.73 -11.59 -4.76
CA HIS A 70 -18.41 -12.74 -4.21
C HIS A 70 -19.92 -12.69 -4.49
N GLU A 71 -20.60 -13.84 -4.45
CA GLU A 71 -22.05 -13.93 -4.71
C GLU A 71 -22.89 -13.13 -3.69
N ASP A 72 -22.36 -12.92 -2.48
CA ASP A 72 -23.01 -12.16 -1.42
C ASP A 72 -22.73 -10.64 -1.47
N ASP A 73 -21.88 -10.17 -2.40
CA ASP A 73 -21.61 -8.75 -2.56
C ASP A 73 -22.83 -8.04 -3.17
N SER A 74 -23.14 -6.84 -2.66
CA SER A 74 -24.12 -5.98 -3.32
C SER A 74 -23.59 -5.49 -4.68
N GLU A 75 -24.48 -5.11 -5.58
CA GLU A 75 -24.11 -4.51 -6.88
C GLU A 75 -23.18 -3.30 -6.70
N ILE A 76 -23.40 -2.50 -5.66
CA ILE A 76 -22.57 -1.35 -5.31
C ILE A 76 -21.15 -1.79 -4.92
N VAL A 77 -21.03 -2.81 -4.06
CA VAL A 77 -19.73 -3.34 -3.63
C VAL A 77 -18.99 -3.95 -4.82
N ALA A 78 -19.67 -4.69 -5.69
CA ALA A 78 -19.08 -5.25 -6.90
C ALA A 78 -18.53 -4.15 -7.82
N MET A 79 -19.29 -3.07 -8.04
CA MET A 79 -18.84 -1.92 -8.84
C MET A 79 -17.63 -1.21 -8.21
N ILE A 80 -17.63 -1.02 -6.88
CA ILE A 80 -16.49 -0.43 -6.17
C ILE A 80 -15.25 -1.30 -6.38
N LYS A 81 -15.35 -2.61 -6.12
CA LYS A 81 -14.25 -3.57 -6.29
C LYS A 81 -13.71 -3.57 -7.72
N GLU A 82 -14.59 -3.56 -8.72
CA GLU A 82 -14.20 -3.50 -10.13
C GLU A 82 -13.45 -2.20 -10.47
N LEU A 83 -13.94 -1.04 -10.01
CA LEU A 83 -13.27 0.23 -10.27
C LEU A 83 -11.90 0.31 -9.58
N LEU A 84 -11.82 -0.22 -8.36
CA LEU A 84 -10.56 -0.32 -7.63
C LEU A 84 -9.54 -1.14 -8.43
N GLU A 85 -9.92 -2.30 -8.92
CA GLU A 85 -9.02 -3.21 -9.63
C GLU A 85 -8.63 -2.70 -11.02
N THR A 86 -9.60 -2.15 -11.77
CA THR A 86 -9.40 -1.84 -13.19
C THR A 86 -8.79 -0.46 -13.46
N ARG A 87 -8.89 0.48 -12.51
CA ARG A 87 -8.45 1.87 -12.72
C ARG A 87 -7.61 2.43 -11.59
N ILE A 88 -8.05 2.26 -10.35
CA ILE A 88 -7.41 2.93 -9.21
C ILE A 88 -6.11 2.23 -8.83
N ARG A 89 -6.15 0.91 -8.61
CA ARG A 89 -4.99 0.11 -8.22
C ARG A 89 -3.83 0.22 -9.23
N PRO A 90 -4.06 0.14 -10.56
CA PRO A 90 -2.98 0.37 -11.53
C PRO A 90 -2.31 1.74 -11.39
N ALA A 91 -3.09 2.80 -11.24
CA ALA A 91 -2.55 4.16 -11.07
C ALA A 91 -1.77 4.31 -9.76
N VAL A 92 -2.22 3.67 -8.68
CA VAL A 92 -1.52 3.67 -7.38
C VAL A 92 -0.22 2.87 -7.44
N GLN A 93 -0.21 1.73 -8.15
CA GLN A 93 0.96 0.89 -8.33
C GLN A 93 2.02 1.56 -9.21
N ASP A 94 1.61 2.33 -10.23
CA ASP A 94 2.52 3.18 -11.02
C ASP A 94 3.28 4.20 -10.14
N ASP A 95 2.65 4.69 -9.06
CA ASP A 95 3.25 5.56 -8.06
C ASP A 95 4.03 4.80 -6.96
N GLY A 96 4.13 3.47 -7.06
CA GLY A 96 4.85 2.61 -6.11
C GLY A 96 4.10 2.32 -4.80
N GLY A 97 2.78 2.49 -4.80
CA GLY A 97 1.90 2.14 -3.69
C GLY A 97 1.01 0.94 -3.97
N ASP A 98 0.14 0.64 -3.02
CA ASP A 98 -1.01 -0.24 -3.26
C ASP A 98 -2.17 0.17 -2.33
N ILE A 99 -3.37 -0.34 -2.58
CA ILE A 99 -4.54 -0.16 -1.74
C ILE A 99 -5.17 -1.49 -1.39
N VAL A 100 -5.80 -1.57 -0.22
CA VAL A 100 -6.56 -2.74 0.20
C VAL A 100 -7.98 -2.30 0.55
N TYR A 101 -8.97 -2.89 -0.10
CA TYR A 101 -10.37 -2.69 0.20
C TYR A 101 -10.70 -3.28 1.58
N ARG A 102 -11.30 -2.47 2.46
CA ARG A 102 -11.71 -2.87 3.83
C ARG A 102 -13.21 -2.97 4.01
N GLY A 103 -13.99 -2.32 3.15
CA GLY A 103 -15.43 -2.42 3.17
C GLY A 103 -16.13 -1.17 2.67
N PHE A 104 -17.45 -1.26 2.58
CA PHE A 104 -18.36 -0.17 2.25
C PHE A 104 -19.52 -0.18 3.23
N ASP A 105 -19.82 0.98 3.80
CA ASP A 105 -20.98 1.18 4.66
C ASP A 105 -22.13 1.76 3.81
N PRO A 106 -23.22 1.00 3.57
CA PRO A 106 -24.33 1.44 2.74
C PRO A 106 -25.21 2.52 3.41
N ASP A 107 -25.20 2.64 4.73
CA ASP A 107 -25.99 3.64 5.45
C ASP A 107 -25.34 5.03 5.38
N THR A 108 -24.01 5.07 5.46
CA THR A 108 -23.23 6.31 5.42
C THR A 108 -22.65 6.63 4.04
N GLY A 109 -22.53 5.64 3.16
CA GLY A 109 -21.88 5.77 1.86
C GLY A 109 -20.35 5.83 1.92
N VAL A 110 -19.74 5.38 3.03
CA VAL A 110 -18.30 5.47 3.26
C VAL A 110 -17.58 4.21 2.74
N VAL A 111 -16.57 4.41 1.90
CA VAL A 111 -15.64 3.34 1.47
C VAL A 111 -14.38 3.37 2.32
N LYS A 112 -14.03 2.24 2.95
CA LYS A 112 -12.81 2.10 3.75
C LYS A 112 -11.72 1.45 2.93
N LEU A 113 -10.57 2.11 2.87
CA LEU A 113 -9.38 1.63 2.17
C LEU A 113 -8.17 1.69 3.10
N LYS A 114 -7.29 0.69 3.03
CA LYS A 114 -5.96 0.78 3.62
C LYS A 114 -4.95 1.11 2.51
N MET A 115 -4.13 2.14 2.71
CA MET A 115 -3.07 2.49 1.77
C MET A 115 -1.76 1.81 2.17
N GLN A 116 -0.99 1.36 1.18
CA GLN A 116 0.29 0.66 1.35
C GLN A 116 1.37 1.23 0.45
N GLY A 117 2.62 0.84 0.69
CA GLY A 117 3.78 1.28 -0.09
C GLY A 117 4.04 2.78 0.04
N ALA A 118 4.39 3.43 -1.08
CA ALA A 118 4.69 4.86 -1.13
C ALA A 118 3.56 5.73 -0.57
N CYS A 119 2.31 5.27 -0.67
CA CYS A 119 1.11 6.01 -0.30
C CYS A 119 0.86 6.06 1.23
N SER A 120 1.53 5.21 2.01
CA SER A 120 1.33 5.11 3.46
C SER A 120 2.22 6.06 4.28
N GLY A 121 3.34 6.54 3.71
CA GLY A 121 4.43 7.17 4.48
C GLY A 121 4.47 8.71 4.48
N CYS A 122 3.61 9.39 3.72
CA CYS A 122 3.63 10.84 3.58
C CYS A 122 2.23 11.44 3.79
N PRO A 123 2.01 12.28 4.82
CA PRO A 123 0.69 12.85 5.13
C PRO A 123 0.11 13.70 4.01
N SER A 124 0.94 14.38 3.22
CA SER A 124 0.47 15.19 2.10
C SER A 124 0.06 14.32 0.91
N SER A 125 0.83 13.28 0.60
CA SER A 125 0.54 12.35 -0.49
C SER A 125 -0.71 11.49 -0.20
N SER A 126 -0.91 11.06 1.04
CA SER A 126 -2.10 10.29 1.43
C SER A 126 -3.38 11.11 1.28
N VAL A 127 -3.35 12.40 1.62
CA VAL A 127 -4.49 13.32 1.44
C VAL A 127 -4.81 13.51 -0.04
N THR A 128 -3.81 13.82 -0.88
CA THR A 128 -4.05 14.02 -2.32
C THR A 128 -4.56 12.75 -2.99
N LEU A 129 -3.96 11.60 -2.67
CA LEU A 129 -4.37 10.33 -3.24
C LEU A 129 -5.80 9.96 -2.80
N LYS A 130 -6.10 10.09 -1.51
CA LYS A 130 -7.46 9.90 -0.98
C LYS A 130 -8.47 10.72 -1.76
N SER A 131 -8.23 12.02 -1.94
CA SER A 131 -9.13 12.90 -2.68
C SER A 131 -9.28 12.48 -4.15
N GLY A 132 -8.20 12.00 -4.79
CA GLY A 132 -8.26 11.46 -6.15
C GLY A 132 -9.16 10.24 -6.25
N ILE A 133 -8.96 9.26 -5.34
CA ILE A 133 -9.75 8.03 -5.27
C ILE A 133 -11.22 8.34 -4.96
N GLU A 134 -11.47 9.21 -3.98
CA GLU A 134 -12.82 9.63 -3.59
C GLU A 134 -13.58 10.26 -4.77
N ASN A 135 -12.95 11.20 -5.48
CA ASN A 135 -13.57 11.83 -6.65
C ASN A 135 -13.90 10.82 -7.76
N MET A 136 -13.03 9.85 -8.01
CA MET A 136 -13.28 8.80 -8.99
C MET A 136 -14.43 7.90 -8.57
N LEU A 137 -14.44 7.42 -7.33
CA LEU A 137 -15.51 6.57 -6.81
C LEU A 137 -16.86 7.29 -6.83
N MET A 138 -16.93 8.53 -6.35
CA MET A 138 -18.16 9.32 -6.36
C MET A 138 -18.68 9.62 -7.77
N HIS A 139 -17.79 9.70 -8.76
CA HIS A 139 -18.18 9.94 -10.16
C HIS A 139 -18.84 8.71 -10.80
N TYR A 140 -18.31 7.51 -10.53
CA TYR A 140 -18.79 6.26 -11.13
C TYR A 140 -19.82 5.51 -10.27
N VAL A 141 -19.83 5.74 -8.95
CA VAL A 141 -20.70 5.09 -7.97
C VAL A 141 -21.34 6.17 -7.09
N PRO A 142 -22.51 6.72 -7.47
CA PRO A 142 -23.13 7.87 -6.80
C PRO A 142 -23.58 7.62 -5.34
N GLU A 143 -23.66 6.36 -4.93
CA GLU A 143 -23.91 5.92 -3.56
C GLU A 143 -22.71 6.18 -2.65
N VAL A 144 -21.49 6.24 -3.19
CA VAL A 144 -20.29 6.62 -2.43
C VAL A 144 -20.34 8.10 -2.09
N LYS A 145 -20.11 8.44 -0.82
CA LYS A 145 -20.09 9.81 -0.29
C LYS A 145 -18.72 10.27 0.16
N SER A 146 -17.88 9.36 0.62
CA SER A 146 -16.51 9.64 1.02
C SER A 146 -15.67 8.38 1.09
N VAL A 147 -14.34 8.56 1.15
CA VAL A 147 -13.36 7.51 1.38
C VAL A 147 -12.68 7.75 2.72
N GLU A 148 -12.48 6.70 3.52
CA GLU A 148 -11.71 6.75 4.76
C GLU A 148 -10.51 5.84 4.69
N GLN A 149 -9.38 6.32 5.23
CA GLN A 149 -8.18 5.53 5.35
C GLN A 149 -8.22 4.76 6.67
N GLU A 150 -8.17 3.43 6.57
CA GLU A 150 -7.98 2.55 7.72
C GLU A 150 -6.48 2.35 7.96
N LEU A 151 -6.03 2.68 9.18
CA LEU A 151 -4.67 2.45 9.64
C LEU A 151 -4.68 1.26 10.59
N ASP A 152 -3.74 0.32 10.42
CA ASP A 152 -3.58 -0.77 11.38
C ASP A 152 -3.07 -0.21 12.72
N GLU A 153 -3.55 -0.75 13.84
CA GLU A 153 -3.19 -0.29 15.20
C GLU A 153 -1.70 -0.45 15.52
N ASP A 154 -0.99 -1.35 14.83
CA ASP A 154 0.46 -1.59 14.96
C ASP A 154 1.34 -0.57 14.21
N GLU A 155 0.74 0.31 13.40
CA GLU A 155 1.43 1.35 12.62
C GLU A 155 1.25 2.76 13.21
N GLN A 156 0.90 2.87 14.50
CA GLN A 156 0.98 4.12 15.23
C GLN A 156 2.46 4.49 15.43
N PRO A 157 3.00 5.58 14.82
CA PRO A 157 4.16 6.19 15.43
C PRO A 157 3.72 6.57 16.84
N ALA A 158 4.47 6.12 17.84
CA ALA A 158 4.29 6.57 19.21
C ALA A 158 4.39 8.10 19.23
N LEU A 159 3.25 8.78 19.10
CA LEU A 159 3.10 10.19 19.42
C LEU A 159 3.03 10.30 20.94
N THR A 160 4.09 9.89 21.62
CA THR A 160 4.32 10.22 23.01
C THR A 160 5.13 11.51 23.06
N GLY A 161 4.38 12.61 23.14
CA GLY A 161 4.62 13.74 24.04
C GLY A 161 5.95 14.50 23.96
N ALA A 162 5.86 15.75 23.52
CA ALA A 162 6.46 16.86 24.25
C ALA A 162 5.67 18.16 23.99
N ALA A 163 4.59 18.34 24.76
CA ALA A 163 4.22 19.66 25.24
C ALA A 163 4.93 19.86 26.59
N HIS A 164 5.77 20.88 26.67
CA HIS A 164 6.41 21.56 27.83
C HIS A 164 7.68 22.19 27.24
N GLU A 165 7.90 23.50 27.21
CA GLU A 165 7.32 24.66 27.90
C GLU A 165 7.68 25.93 27.10
#